data_AF-A0AB38WR99-F1
#
_entry.id   AF-A0AB38WR99-F1
#
_cell.length_a   1.000
_cell.length_b   1.000
_cell.length_c   1.000
_cell.angle_alpha   90.00
_cell.angle_beta   90.00
_cell.angle_gamma   90.00
#
_symmetry.space_group_name_H-M   'P 1'
#
loop_
_entity.id
_entity.type
_entity.pdbx_description
1 polymer ?
#
loop_
_entity_poly.entity_id
_entity_poly.type
_entity_poly.pdbx_seq_one_letter_code
_entity_poly.pdbx_strand_id
1 'polypeptide(L)'
;MIRKLITTTTLIAALAATSLRADTLPEIEDLTLGFIKLTDMAPLAIAYEKGYFEDEGLFVTLEAQANWKVLLDGVIDGNLHGAHMLAGQPLAATIGFGTQAHIVTPFVMDLNGNATTVSNEVWDLMRPAIPSDAEGKPLHPISAKALRPALEAFADQGRPFNMGMVFPVSTHNFELRYWLAAGGIHPGFYSTDNISGQINAEALLSVTPPPQMPATLEAGTISGYTVGEPWNQQAVAMGIGVPVATDLDVFPMRAEKVLGLRADFVQDNPNTVRALTRALIRAALWLDENDNANREEAVQIISRPTYVGADVAVLRNSMTGTFEYEQGDVRPVPDFNVFFRYNANYPFASDAVWYLTQMRRWGQITQAQTDDWYVETARSVFRTDLFEAAAQSLVEDGVVPADAFPFGNDGFRDVVDHAIDGIPFDGRAPNAYIDSLPIGLKGDQTVVGNEVQG
;
A
#
# COMPACT_ATOMS: atom_id res chain seq x y z
N MET A 1 -12.82 -52.28 -44.58
CA MET A 1 -11.75 -51.27 -44.59
C MET A 1 -12.10 -50.00 -43.79
N ILE A 2 -12.85 -50.09 -42.67
CA ILE A 2 -13.21 -48.91 -41.86
C ILE A 2 -13.09 -49.32 -40.39
N ARG A 3 -11.87 -49.34 -39.85
CA ARG A 3 -11.61 -49.54 -38.41
C ARG A 3 -10.24 -49.03 -37.93
N LYS A 4 -9.49 -48.30 -38.77
CA LYS A 4 -8.15 -47.77 -38.46
C LYS A 4 -8.06 -46.23 -38.44
N LEU A 5 -9.17 -45.51 -38.57
CA LEU A 5 -9.15 -44.04 -38.64
C LEU A 5 -9.54 -43.32 -37.34
N ILE A 6 -10.05 -44.03 -36.32
CA ILE A 6 -10.52 -43.40 -35.08
C ILE A 6 -9.40 -43.28 -34.04
N THR A 7 -8.41 -44.18 -34.05
CA THR A 7 -7.33 -44.19 -33.05
C THR A 7 -6.28 -43.10 -33.27
N THR A 8 -6.12 -42.60 -34.50
CA THR A 8 -5.10 -41.58 -34.83
C THR A 8 -5.57 -40.17 -34.45
N THR A 9 -6.87 -39.88 -34.56
CA THR A 9 -7.43 -38.57 -34.23
C THR A 9 -7.44 -38.31 -32.73
N THR A 10 -7.70 -39.34 -31.91
CA THR A 10 -7.66 -39.21 -30.44
C THR A 10 -6.23 -39.03 -29.92
N LEU A 11 -5.25 -39.65 -30.57
CA LEU A 11 -3.84 -39.52 -30.18
C LEU A 11 -3.30 -38.12 -30.54
N ILE A 12 -3.66 -37.56 -31.70
CA ILE A 12 -3.26 -36.20 -32.10
C ILE A 12 -3.95 -35.14 -31.22
N ALA A 13 -5.23 -35.32 -30.87
CA ALA A 13 -5.92 -34.42 -29.95
C ALA A 13 -5.35 -34.47 -28.52
N ALA A 14 -4.97 -35.66 -28.05
CA ALA A 14 -4.29 -35.82 -26.76
C ALA A 14 -2.89 -35.21 -26.76
N LEU A 15 -2.11 -35.38 -27.83
CA LEU A 15 -0.78 -34.76 -27.98
C LEU A 15 -0.86 -33.23 -28.08
N ALA A 16 -1.84 -32.69 -28.81
CA ALA A 16 -2.08 -31.25 -28.91
C ALA A 16 -2.55 -30.64 -27.58
N ALA A 17 -3.42 -31.35 -26.84
CA ALA A 17 -3.84 -30.93 -25.50
C ALA A 17 -2.70 -31.00 -24.47
N THR A 18 -1.78 -31.96 -24.58
CA THR A 18 -0.58 -32.01 -23.72
C THR A 18 0.47 -30.96 -24.09
N SER A 19 0.64 -30.60 -25.36
CA SER A 19 1.57 -29.54 -25.76
C SER A 19 1.07 -28.15 -25.37
N LEU A 20 -0.24 -27.88 -25.50
CA LEU A 20 -0.86 -26.64 -25.00
C LEU A 20 -0.78 -26.50 -23.47
N ARG A 21 -0.83 -27.62 -22.73
CA ARG A 21 -0.64 -27.60 -21.26
C ARG A 21 0.81 -27.41 -20.83
N ALA A 22 1.78 -27.92 -21.58
CA ALA A 22 3.19 -27.76 -21.26
C ALA A 22 3.66 -26.30 -21.38
N ASP A 23 3.12 -25.54 -22.34
CA ASP A 23 3.42 -24.12 -22.54
C ASP A 23 2.82 -23.19 -21.46
N THR A 24 2.09 -23.74 -20.47
CA THR A 24 1.47 -22.98 -19.37
C THR A 24 2.03 -23.32 -17.98
N LEU A 25 2.97 -24.26 -17.89
CA LEU A 25 3.60 -24.61 -16.61
C LEU A 25 4.54 -23.48 -16.16
N PRO A 26 4.67 -23.25 -14.83
CA PRO A 26 5.68 -22.33 -14.30
C PRO A 26 7.09 -22.72 -14.78
N GLU A 27 7.87 -21.74 -15.21
CA GLU A 27 9.29 -21.92 -15.54
C GLU A 27 10.11 -22.27 -14.30
N ILE A 28 9.74 -21.70 -13.15
CA ILE A 28 10.23 -22.09 -11.83
C ILE A 28 9.04 -22.30 -10.89
N GLU A 29 9.14 -23.32 -10.05
CA GLU A 29 8.05 -23.72 -9.16
C GLU A 29 8.34 -23.30 -7.70
N ASP A 30 9.60 -23.33 -7.28
CA ASP A 30 10.02 -22.93 -5.93
C ASP A 30 10.25 -21.41 -5.84
N LEU A 31 9.43 -20.73 -5.03
CA LEU A 31 9.51 -19.28 -4.84
C LEU A 31 9.75 -18.93 -3.38
N THR A 32 10.40 -17.78 -3.15
CA THR A 32 10.58 -17.19 -1.83
C THR A 32 10.07 -15.77 -1.90
N LEU A 33 9.05 -15.46 -1.12
CA LEU A 33 8.38 -14.17 -1.11
C LEU A 33 8.55 -13.48 0.24
N GLY A 34 9.08 -12.26 0.22
CA GLY A 34 9.24 -11.45 1.42
C GLY A 34 7.94 -10.74 1.84
N PHE A 35 7.76 -10.49 3.13
CA PHE A 35 6.68 -9.63 3.63
C PHE A 35 7.08 -8.88 4.91
N ILE A 36 6.45 -7.73 5.16
CA ILE A 36 6.45 -7.08 6.47
C ILE A 36 5.21 -7.51 7.26
N LYS A 37 5.36 -7.63 8.58
CA LYS A 37 4.31 -8.03 9.53
C LYS A 37 3.25 -6.92 9.68
N LEU A 38 2.35 -6.85 8.71
CA LEU A 38 1.20 -5.95 8.62
C LEU A 38 0.00 -6.76 8.11
N THR A 39 -1.22 -6.31 8.34
CA THR A 39 -2.44 -7.02 7.92
C THR A 39 -2.58 -7.15 6.40
N ASP A 40 -2.05 -6.18 5.66
CA ASP A 40 -2.00 -6.12 4.20
C ASP A 40 -1.20 -7.28 3.55
N MET A 41 -0.42 -8.03 4.33
CA MET A 41 0.22 -9.27 3.86
C MET A 41 -0.77 -10.45 3.70
N ALA A 42 -2.01 -10.29 4.16
CA ALA A 42 -3.03 -11.36 4.19
C ALA A 42 -3.20 -12.12 2.86
N PRO A 43 -3.18 -11.49 1.66
CA PRO A 43 -3.25 -12.23 0.40
C PRO A 43 -2.18 -13.33 0.26
N LEU A 44 -0.95 -13.11 0.74
CA LEU A 44 0.12 -14.12 0.72
C LEU A 44 -0.20 -15.28 1.67
N ALA A 45 -0.57 -14.97 2.91
CA ALA A 45 -0.89 -15.99 3.91
C ALA A 45 -2.10 -16.83 3.49
N ILE A 46 -3.13 -16.20 2.92
CA ILE A 46 -4.32 -16.89 2.43
C ILE A 46 -4.00 -17.74 1.20
N ALA A 47 -3.26 -17.21 0.22
CA ALA A 47 -2.86 -18.00 -0.94
C ALA A 47 -2.08 -19.26 -0.55
N TYR A 48 -1.22 -19.16 0.48
CA TYR A 48 -0.50 -20.31 1.04
C TYR A 48 -1.44 -21.29 1.77
N GLU A 49 -2.19 -20.82 2.77
CA GLU A 49 -3.00 -21.69 3.65
C GLU A 49 -4.23 -22.30 2.96
N LYS A 50 -4.73 -21.64 1.90
CA LYS A 50 -5.83 -22.17 1.08
C LYS A 50 -5.35 -23.02 -0.10
N GLY A 51 -4.02 -23.22 -0.25
CA GLY A 51 -3.44 -24.04 -1.30
C GLY A 51 -3.50 -23.41 -2.70
N TYR A 52 -3.78 -22.12 -2.82
CA TYR A 52 -3.91 -21.47 -4.12
C TYR A 52 -2.58 -21.37 -4.87
N PHE A 53 -1.44 -21.31 -4.16
CA PHE A 53 -0.14 -21.45 -4.81
C PHE A 53 0.08 -22.86 -5.36
N GLU A 54 -0.21 -23.89 -4.56
CA GLU A 54 -0.04 -25.29 -4.96
C GLU A 54 -0.93 -25.67 -6.15
N ASP A 55 -2.18 -25.18 -6.17
CA ASP A 55 -3.11 -25.35 -7.29
C ASP A 55 -2.56 -24.81 -8.62
N GLU A 56 -1.72 -23.77 -8.55
CA GLU A 56 -1.07 -23.14 -9.71
C GLU A 56 0.34 -23.71 -9.97
N GLY A 57 0.75 -24.77 -9.25
CA GLY A 57 2.04 -25.44 -9.40
C GLY A 57 3.21 -24.73 -8.73
N LEU A 58 2.97 -23.89 -7.73
CA LEU A 58 4.00 -23.11 -7.03
C LEU A 58 4.22 -23.60 -5.60
N PHE A 59 5.49 -23.80 -5.23
CA PHE A 59 5.96 -24.11 -3.88
C PHE A 59 6.55 -22.86 -3.25
N VAL A 60 5.72 -22.12 -2.49
CA VAL A 60 6.08 -20.81 -1.96
C VAL A 60 6.61 -20.89 -0.53
N THR A 61 7.76 -20.28 -0.26
CA THR A 61 8.24 -19.95 1.09
C THR A 61 7.95 -18.49 1.38
N LEU A 62 7.29 -18.20 2.52
CA LEU A 62 7.02 -16.84 2.98
C LEU A 62 8.01 -16.43 4.06
N GLU A 63 8.72 -15.32 3.86
CA GLU A 63 9.77 -14.84 4.77
C GLU A 63 9.50 -13.44 5.31
N ALA A 64 9.31 -13.35 6.64
CA ALA A 64 9.17 -12.07 7.31
C ALA A 64 10.48 -11.27 7.26
N GLN A 65 10.40 -10.02 6.79
CA GLN A 65 11.52 -9.10 6.69
C GLN A 65 11.51 -8.09 7.84
N ALA A 66 12.70 -7.62 8.23
CA ALA A 66 12.85 -6.73 9.39
C ALA A 66 12.34 -5.30 9.12
N ASN A 67 12.51 -4.80 7.89
CA ASN A 67 12.06 -3.48 7.46
C ASN A 67 12.00 -3.40 5.94
N TRP A 68 11.41 -2.32 5.43
CA TRP A 68 11.17 -2.09 4.00
C TRP A 68 12.44 -1.99 3.16
N LYS A 69 13.56 -1.50 3.71
CA LYS A 69 14.83 -1.42 2.98
C LYS A 69 15.40 -2.81 2.72
N VAL A 70 15.47 -3.63 3.77
CA VAL A 70 15.95 -5.02 3.69
C VAL A 70 15.09 -5.83 2.72
N LEU A 71 13.77 -5.65 2.77
CA LEU A 71 12.84 -6.31 1.86
C LEU A 71 13.09 -5.92 0.39
N LEU A 72 13.23 -4.62 0.10
CA LEU A 72 13.51 -4.14 -1.26
C LEU A 72 14.87 -4.65 -1.76
N ASP A 73 15.91 -4.55 -0.94
CA ASP A 73 17.25 -5.05 -1.29
C ASP A 73 17.22 -6.56 -1.55
N GLY A 74 16.49 -7.32 -0.73
CA GLY A 74 16.31 -8.76 -0.91
C GLY A 74 15.74 -9.11 -2.28
N VAL A 75 14.78 -8.33 -2.80
CA VAL A 75 14.24 -8.54 -4.15
C VAL A 75 15.22 -8.07 -5.22
N ILE A 76 15.86 -6.90 -5.05
CA ILE A 76 16.83 -6.37 -6.02
C ILE A 76 18.01 -7.33 -6.22
N ASP A 77 18.54 -7.87 -5.13
CA ASP A 77 19.69 -8.77 -5.12
C ASP A 77 19.33 -10.21 -5.54
N GLY A 78 18.05 -10.53 -5.71
CA GLY A 78 17.56 -11.85 -6.08
C GLY A 78 17.54 -12.88 -4.95
N ASN A 79 17.72 -12.45 -3.70
CA ASN A 79 17.52 -13.31 -2.52
C ASN A 79 16.04 -13.63 -2.29
N LEU A 80 15.15 -12.74 -2.73
CA LEU A 80 13.70 -12.92 -2.77
C LEU A 80 13.25 -12.84 -4.24
N HIS A 81 12.39 -13.78 -4.65
CA HIS A 81 11.82 -13.77 -6.01
C HIS A 81 10.81 -12.63 -6.18
N GLY A 82 10.14 -12.25 -5.10
CA GLY A 82 9.20 -11.15 -5.03
C GLY A 82 8.90 -10.78 -3.59
N ALA A 83 8.12 -9.72 -3.38
CA ALA A 83 7.69 -9.38 -2.04
C ALA A 83 6.41 -8.56 -2.02
N HIS A 84 5.70 -8.65 -0.91
CA HIS A 84 4.76 -7.63 -0.47
C HIS A 84 5.54 -6.32 -0.20
N MET A 85 5.29 -5.29 -1.00
CA MET A 85 6.01 -4.01 -1.02
C MET A 85 5.08 -2.81 -0.88
N LEU A 86 5.64 -1.68 -0.44
CA LEU A 86 4.97 -0.39 -0.52
C LEU A 86 4.80 0.00 -2.00
N ALA A 87 3.62 0.48 -2.42
CA ALA A 87 3.36 0.87 -3.81
C ALA A 87 4.35 1.89 -4.38
N GLY A 88 4.89 2.78 -3.55
CA GLY A 88 5.91 3.76 -3.97
C GLY A 88 7.32 3.20 -4.14
N GLN A 89 7.66 2.01 -3.60
CA GLN A 89 9.00 1.43 -3.72
C GLN A 89 9.36 1.06 -5.16
N PRO A 90 8.52 0.33 -5.92
CA PRO A 90 8.82 0.01 -7.31
C PRO A 90 9.01 1.25 -8.20
N LEU A 91 8.21 2.29 -7.96
CA LEU A 91 8.29 3.56 -8.67
C LEU A 91 9.60 4.29 -8.35
N ALA A 92 9.90 4.48 -7.07
CA ALA A 92 11.10 5.16 -6.60
C ALA A 92 12.38 4.46 -7.09
N ALA A 93 12.44 3.13 -7.01
CA ALA A 93 13.58 2.36 -7.50
C ALA A 93 13.74 2.48 -9.02
N THR A 94 12.64 2.51 -9.78
CA THR A 94 12.68 2.64 -11.24
C THR A 94 13.19 4.02 -11.67
N ILE A 95 12.77 5.09 -10.98
CA ILE A 95 13.22 6.47 -11.28
C ILE A 95 14.56 6.85 -10.62
N GLY A 96 15.13 5.96 -9.79
CA GLY A 96 16.45 6.15 -9.19
C GLY A 96 16.48 6.96 -7.88
N PHE A 97 15.37 7.04 -7.14
CA PHE A 97 15.36 7.68 -5.81
C PHE A 97 15.78 6.67 -4.71
N GLY A 98 16.92 6.93 -4.08
CA GLY A 98 17.47 6.12 -2.98
C GLY A 98 18.17 4.83 -3.43
N THR A 99 17.64 4.14 -4.43
CA THR A 99 18.28 3.04 -5.15
C THR A 99 17.80 3.03 -6.60
N GLN A 100 18.48 2.31 -7.49
CA GLN A 100 18.10 2.18 -8.90
C GLN A 100 17.95 0.70 -9.29
N ALA A 101 16.72 0.29 -9.54
CA ALA A 101 16.37 -1.04 -10.06
C ALA A 101 14.99 -0.97 -10.72
N HIS A 102 14.80 -1.70 -11.82
CA HIS A 102 13.48 -1.76 -12.45
C HIS A 102 12.64 -2.86 -11.81
N ILE A 103 11.75 -2.43 -10.91
CA ILE A 103 10.77 -3.28 -10.24
C ILE A 103 9.41 -2.98 -10.83
N VAL A 104 8.61 -4.01 -11.07
CA VAL A 104 7.26 -3.92 -11.58
C VAL A 104 6.28 -4.59 -10.63
N THR A 105 5.00 -4.28 -10.78
CA THR A 105 3.93 -4.93 -10.04
C THR A 105 2.80 -5.39 -10.96
N PRO A 106 2.46 -6.70 -10.94
CA PRO A 106 1.28 -7.22 -11.63
C PRO A 106 0.04 -7.25 -10.72
N PHE A 107 0.14 -6.88 -9.45
CA PHE A 107 -0.92 -7.11 -8.47
C PHE A 107 -0.82 -6.11 -7.31
N VAL A 108 -1.90 -5.34 -7.11
CA VAL A 108 -2.09 -4.55 -5.89
C VAL A 108 -2.64 -5.47 -4.81
N MET A 109 -2.06 -5.44 -3.62
CA MET A 109 -2.40 -6.34 -2.52
C MET A 109 -3.73 -5.95 -1.87
N ASP A 110 -3.93 -4.64 -1.70
CA ASP A 110 -5.02 -4.07 -0.94
C ASP A 110 -5.24 -2.58 -1.27
N LEU A 111 -6.42 -2.09 -0.88
CA LEU A 111 -6.71 -0.67 -0.69
C LEU A 111 -6.95 -0.40 0.79
N ASN A 112 -6.51 0.77 1.23
CA ASN A 112 -6.63 1.27 2.61
C ASN A 112 -5.96 0.35 3.65
N GLY A 113 -6.00 0.73 4.92
CA GLY A 113 -5.48 -0.08 6.02
C GLY A 113 -4.50 0.63 6.93
N ASN A 114 -4.28 1.92 6.71
CA ASN A 114 -3.42 2.77 7.49
C ASN A 114 -4.22 3.73 8.37
N ALA A 115 -3.58 4.15 9.47
CA ALA A 115 -4.07 5.25 10.27
C ALA A 115 -2.91 6.08 10.81
N THR A 116 -3.24 7.31 11.19
CA THR A 116 -2.38 8.23 11.91
C THR A 116 -2.77 8.20 13.38
N THR A 117 -1.80 7.87 14.24
CA THR A 117 -1.95 7.78 15.70
C THR A 117 -1.06 8.81 16.37
N VAL A 118 -1.59 9.50 17.40
CA VAL A 118 -0.81 10.45 18.22
C VAL A 118 -0.62 9.91 19.63
N SER A 119 0.42 10.37 20.34
CA SER A 119 0.63 10.01 21.75
C SER A 119 -0.44 10.65 22.63
N ASN A 120 -0.62 10.12 23.84
CA ASN A 120 -1.54 10.71 24.82
C ASN A 120 -1.17 12.17 25.16
N GLU A 121 0.13 12.51 25.25
CA GLU A 121 0.59 13.89 25.48
C GLU A 121 0.09 14.84 24.39
N VAL A 122 0.18 14.41 23.13
CA VAL A 122 -0.32 15.21 22.00
C VAL A 122 -1.83 15.24 21.99
N TRP A 123 -2.49 14.11 22.25
CA TRP A 123 -3.94 14.01 22.31
C TRP A 123 -4.53 14.97 23.34
N ASP A 124 -3.97 15.05 24.54
CA ASP A 124 -4.43 15.96 25.61
C ASP A 124 -4.37 17.44 25.17
N LEU A 125 -3.40 17.80 24.32
CA LEU A 125 -3.26 19.15 23.77
C LEU A 125 -4.21 19.39 22.58
N MET A 126 -4.50 18.36 21.79
CA MET A 126 -5.42 18.43 20.65
C MET A 126 -6.89 18.45 21.07
N ARG A 127 -7.27 17.56 22.01
CA ARG A 127 -8.65 17.22 22.36
C ARG A 127 -9.54 18.43 22.67
N PRO A 128 -9.09 19.48 23.38
CA PRO A 128 -9.92 20.66 23.66
C PRO A 128 -10.35 21.44 22.41
N ALA A 129 -9.60 21.34 21.31
CA ALA A 129 -9.90 22.00 20.05
C ALA A 129 -10.80 21.16 19.13
N ILE A 130 -11.09 19.90 19.51
CA ILE A 130 -11.84 18.94 18.69
C ILE A 130 -13.32 18.92 19.11
N PRO A 131 -14.26 19.21 18.19
CA PRO A 131 -15.69 19.09 18.47
C PRO A 131 -16.08 17.68 18.90
N SER A 132 -17.12 17.58 19.72
CA SER A 132 -17.65 16.30 20.19
C SER A 132 -19.11 16.13 19.80
N ASP A 133 -19.55 14.89 19.66
CA ASP A 133 -20.98 14.56 19.53
C ASP A 133 -21.72 14.72 20.87
N ALA A 134 -23.01 14.34 20.88
CA ALA A 134 -23.87 14.46 22.06
C ALA A 134 -23.45 13.50 23.20
N GLU A 135 -22.76 12.41 22.86
CA GLU A 135 -22.24 11.39 23.76
C GLU A 135 -20.83 11.73 24.27
N GLY A 136 -20.23 12.82 23.78
CA GLY A 136 -18.92 13.32 24.20
C GLY A 136 -17.74 12.74 23.42
N LYS A 137 -17.99 11.94 22.38
CA LYS A 137 -16.95 11.37 21.53
C LYS A 137 -16.43 12.39 20.52
N PRO A 138 -15.14 12.35 20.13
CA PRO A 138 -14.60 13.27 19.14
C PRO A 138 -15.28 13.08 17.78
N LEU A 139 -15.50 14.18 17.04
CA LEU A 139 -15.96 14.09 15.66
C LEU A 139 -14.78 13.75 14.73
N HIS A 140 -14.93 12.68 13.95
CA HIS A 140 -14.01 12.27 12.90
C HIS A 140 -14.56 12.70 11.53
N PRO A 141 -13.69 12.94 10.52
CA PRO A 141 -12.24 12.89 10.61
C PRO A 141 -11.63 14.07 11.38
N ILE A 142 -10.52 13.83 12.11
CA ILE A 142 -9.82 14.89 12.84
C ILE A 142 -8.78 15.53 11.92
N SER A 143 -8.95 16.84 11.66
CA SER A 143 -7.99 17.63 10.90
C SER A 143 -6.66 17.78 11.64
N ALA A 144 -5.53 17.71 10.92
CA ALA A 144 -4.21 18.02 11.47
C ALA A 144 -4.10 19.44 12.04
N LYS A 145 -5.01 20.36 11.69
CA LYS A 145 -5.07 21.69 12.33
C LYS A 145 -5.19 21.60 13.85
N ALA A 146 -5.80 20.53 14.37
CA ALA A 146 -5.91 20.30 15.82
C ALA A 146 -4.53 20.07 16.49
N LEU A 147 -3.46 19.80 15.75
CA LEU A 147 -2.09 19.68 16.28
C LEU A 147 -1.44 21.01 16.67
N ARG A 148 -1.99 22.17 16.26
CA ARG A 148 -1.37 23.48 16.50
C ARG A 148 -0.99 23.73 17.97
N PRO A 149 -1.86 23.46 18.96
CA PRO A 149 -1.49 23.63 20.37
C PRO A 149 -0.31 22.74 20.80
N ALA A 150 -0.19 21.53 20.23
CA ALA A 150 0.92 20.63 20.53
C ALA A 150 2.24 21.13 19.92
N LEU A 151 2.21 21.58 18.67
CA LEU A 151 3.37 22.18 18.01
C LEU A 151 3.89 23.41 18.78
N GLU A 152 2.99 24.31 19.17
CA GLU A 152 3.31 25.51 19.95
C GLU A 152 3.89 25.15 21.32
N ALA A 153 3.23 24.25 22.06
CA ALA A 153 3.71 23.81 23.37
C ALA A 153 5.09 23.14 23.32
N PHE A 154 5.36 22.35 22.29
CA PHE A 154 6.68 21.72 22.10
C PHE A 154 7.74 22.76 21.75
N ALA A 155 7.43 23.69 20.85
CA ALA A 155 8.33 24.78 20.48
C ALA A 155 8.69 25.69 21.67
N ASP A 156 7.71 26.05 22.51
CA ASP A 156 7.91 26.84 23.74
C ASP A 156 8.84 26.13 24.75
N GLN A 157 8.84 24.80 24.73
CA GLN A 157 9.74 23.97 25.54
C GLN A 157 11.10 23.72 24.87
N GLY A 158 11.32 24.21 23.65
CA GLY A 158 12.50 23.91 22.85
C GLY A 158 12.59 22.44 22.41
N ARG A 159 11.47 21.72 22.37
CA ARG A 159 11.36 20.32 21.94
C ARG A 159 10.96 20.25 20.47
N PRO A 160 11.61 19.41 19.64
CA PRO A 160 11.13 19.13 18.30
C PRO A 160 9.85 18.30 18.32
N PHE A 161 8.97 18.51 17.36
CA PHE A 161 7.78 17.70 17.16
C PHE A 161 8.09 16.55 16.19
N ASN A 162 8.41 15.37 16.71
CA ASN A 162 8.83 14.22 15.92
C ASN A 162 7.64 13.31 15.59
N MET A 163 7.51 12.87 14.34
CA MET A 163 6.55 11.85 13.95
C MET A 163 7.21 10.70 13.19
N GLY A 164 6.64 9.51 13.33
CA GLY A 164 7.08 8.30 12.66
C GLY A 164 6.42 8.09 11.30
N MET A 165 7.21 7.73 10.30
CA MET A 165 6.78 7.13 9.03
C MET A 165 7.59 5.86 8.79
N VAL A 166 7.14 4.97 7.90
CA VAL A 166 7.80 3.65 7.76
C VAL A 166 8.90 3.63 6.70
N PHE A 167 8.82 4.51 5.70
CA PHE A 167 9.82 4.64 4.63
C PHE A 167 9.61 5.95 3.83
N PRO A 168 10.66 6.60 3.28
CA PRO A 168 10.52 7.90 2.59
C PRO A 168 9.60 7.92 1.36
N VAL A 169 9.39 6.78 0.72
CA VAL A 169 8.50 6.62 -0.44
C VAL A 169 7.31 5.71 -0.14
N SER A 170 6.99 5.55 1.15
CA SER A 170 5.81 4.79 1.58
C SER A 170 4.53 5.60 1.45
N THR A 171 3.41 4.90 1.28
CA THR A 171 2.06 5.48 1.36
C THR A 171 1.86 6.23 2.67
N HIS A 172 2.21 5.61 3.79
CA HIS A 172 2.16 6.21 5.12
C HIS A 172 2.87 7.58 5.21
N ASN A 173 4.04 7.74 4.59
CA ASN A 173 4.74 9.03 4.57
C ASN A 173 3.94 10.06 3.75
N PHE A 174 3.40 9.65 2.61
CA PHE A 174 2.61 10.53 1.76
C PHE A 174 1.26 10.90 2.39
N GLU A 175 0.57 9.98 3.03
CA GLU A 175 -0.66 10.22 3.81
C GLU A 175 -0.38 11.15 4.99
N LEU A 176 0.67 10.90 5.77
CA LEU A 176 1.04 11.76 6.89
C LEU A 176 1.34 13.18 6.42
N ARG A 177 2.12 13.30 5.35
CA ARG A 177 2.42 14.60 4.71
C ARG A 177 1.16 15.26 4.19
N TYR A 178 0.22 14.50 3.61
CA TYR A 178 -1.05 15.00 3.11
C TYR A 178 -1.91 15.56 4.23
N TRP A 179 -2.12 14.76 5.28
CA TRP A 179 -2.90 15.14 6.47
C TRP A 179 -2.33 16.39 7.14
N LEU A 180 -1.01 16.44 7.37
CA LEU A 180 -0.31 17.61 7.92
C LEU A 180 -0.50 18.84 7.03
N ALA A 181 -0.26 18.71 5.73
CA ALA A 181 -0.38 19.81 4.77
C ALA A 181 -1.81 20.34 4.66
N ALA A 182 -2.82 19.47 4.71
CA ALA A 182 -4.24 19.85 4.74
C ALA A 182 -4.60 20.65 6.00
N GLY A 183 -3.93 20.38 7.14
CA GLY A 183 -4.01 21.20 8.35
C GLY A 183 -3.13 22.46 8.33
N GLY A 184 -2.44 22.73 7.23
CA GLY A 184 -1.52 23.85 7.05
C GLY A 184 -0.15 23.65 7.70
N ILE A 185 0.19 22.46 8.18
CA ILE A 185 1.46 22.16 8.86
C ILE A 185 2.48 21.69 7.82
N HIS A 186 3.66 22.29 7.82
CA HIS A 186 4.73 21.93 6.89
C HIS A 186 5.45 20.64 7.32
N PRO A 187 5.40 19.55 6.53
CA PRO A 187 6.07 18.29 6.89
C PRO A 187 7.53 18.22 6.36
N GLY A 188 8.02 19.31 5.78
CA GLY A 188 9.34 19.46 5.20
C GLY A 188 9.49 18.94 3.78
N PHE A 189 10.65 19.20 3.18
CA PHE A 189 10.99 18.79 1.81
C PHE A 189 12.27 17.94 1.75
N TYR A 190 12.37 17.17 0.67
CA TYR A 190 13.57 16.50 0.21
C TYR A 190 14.29 17.40 -0.82
N SER A 191 15.60 17.23 -0.93
CA SER A 191 16.41 17.81 -2.01
C SER A 191 17.48 16.80 -2.45
N THR A 192 18.16 17.10 -3.57
CA THR A 192 19.27 16.27 -4.07
C THR A 192 20.36 16.07 -3.02
N ASP A 193 20.65 17.11 -2.22
CA ASP A 193 21.74 17.11 -1.24
C ASP A 193 21.27 16.67 0.17
N ASN A 194 19.96 16.61 0.40
CA ASN A 194 19.39 16.24 1.70
C ASN A 194 18.11 15.41 1.53
N ILE A 195 18.27 14.11 1.76
CA ILE A 195 17.22 13.11 1.65
C ILE A 195 16.46 12.88 2.97
N SER A 196 16.66 13.70 4.01
CA SER A 196 15.94 13.54 5.28
C SER A 196 14.45 13.83 5.15
N GLY A 197 14.07 14.69 4.20
CA GLY A 197 12.69 15.14 4.03
C GLY A 197 12.24 16.17 5.06
N GLN A 198 13.17 16.77 5.83
CA GLN A 198 12.89 17.64 6.97
C GLN A 198 13.21 19.12 6.71
N ILE A 199 13.59 19.51 5.49
CA ILE A 199 13.89 20.90 5.16
C ILE A 199 12.62 21.75 5.36
N ASN A 200 12.69 22.78 6.19
CA ASN A 200 11.56 23.66 6.54
C ASN A 200 10.35 22.94 7.16
N ALA A 201 10.59 21.84 7.88
CA ALA A 201 9.54 21.13 8.60
C ALA A 201 9.16 21.82 9.92
N GLU A 202 7.85 21.90 10.18
CA GLU A 202 7.28 22.14 11.51
C GLU A 202 7.13 20.81 12.28
N ALA A 203 6.81 19.73 11.57
CA ALA A 203 6.77 18.36 12.10
C ALA A 203 7.87 17.51 11.46
N LEU A 204 8.81 17.01 12.27
CA LEU A 204 9.97 16.26 11.80
C LEU A 204 9.60 14.79 11.58
N LEU A 205 9.58 14.35 10.32
CA LEU A 205 9.24 12.97 9.97
C LEU A 205 10.48 12.09 9.91
N SER A 206 10.43 10.91 10.54
CA SER A 206 11.56 9.98 10.60
C SER A 206 11.14 8.52 10.42
N VAL A 207 12.05 7.69 9.90
CA VAL A 207 11.79 6.28 9.67
C VAL A 207 11.72 5.51 10.98
N THR A 208 10.61 4.84 11.24
CA THR A 208 10.46 3.85 12.32
C THR A 208 9.85 2.57 11.72
N PRO A 209 10.46 1.39 11.90
CA PRO A 209 9.88 0.14 11.44
C PRO A 209 8.50 -0.12 12.06
N PRO A 210 7.50 -0.63 11.30
CA PRO A 210 6.13 -0.77 11.80
C PRO A 210 6.02 -1.51 13.15
N PRO A 211 6.65 -2.68 13.37
CA PRO A 211 6.55 -3.41 14.64
C PRO A 211 7.15 -2.66 15.85
N GLN A 212 7.97 -1.63 15.60
CA GLN A 212 8.62 -0.82 16.63
C GLN A 212 7.83 0.45 16.96
N MET A 213 6.82 0.82 16.15
CA MET A 213 6.05 2.06 16.31
C MET A 213 5.42 2.21 17.71
N PRO A 214 4.70 1.21 18.27
CA PRO A 214 4.09 1.35 19.59
C PRO A 214 5.13 1.60 20.69
N ALA A 215 6.21 0.83 20.73
CA ALA A 215 7.26 1.00 21.73
C ALA A 215 8.00 2.36 21.60
N THR A 216 8.14 2.87 20.37
CA THR A 216 8.80 4.16 20.09
C THR A 216 7.92 5.33 20.53
N LEU A 217 6.59 5.21 20.37
CA LEU A 217 5.60 6.15 20.87
C LEU A 217 5.56 6.16 22.40
N GLU A 218 5.50 4.99 23.03
CA GLU A 218 5.50 4.84 24.49
C GLU A 218 6.77 5.43 25.13
N ALA A 219 7.91 5.29 24.48
CA ALA A 219 9.18 5.87 24.92
C ALA A 219 9.24 7.41 24.77
N GLY A 220 8.27 8.04 24.08
CA GLY A 220 8.25 9.48 23.81
C GLY A 220 9.28 9.93 22.78
N THR A 221 9.88 9.01 22.02
CA THR A 221 10.85 9.33 20.94
C THR A 221 10.13 9.99 19.76
N ILE A 222 8.90 9.53 19.48
CA ILE A 222 7.97 10.13 18.52
C ILE A 222 6.69 10.55 19.25
N SER A 223 6.02 11.57 18.74
CA SER A 223 4.78 12.14 19.28
C SER A 223 3.54 11.68 18.51
N GLY A 224 3.74 10.91 17.44
CA GLY A 224 2.72 10.24 16.65
C GLY A 224 3.35 9.53 15.46
N TYR A 225 2.57 8.78 14.69
CA TYR A 225 3.01 8.09 13.49
C TYR A 225 1.86 7.80 12.54
N THR A 226 2.19 7.49 11.29
CA THR A 226 1.26 6.86 10.33
C THR A 226 1.80 5.50 9.92
N VAL A 227 0.98 4.46 10.03
CA VAL A 227 1.36 3.06 9.81
C VAL A 227 0.14 2.21 9.44
N GLY A 228 0.35 1.13 8.71
CA GLY A 228 -0.64 0.08 8.49
C GLY A 228 -0.91 -0.75 9.76
N GLU A 229 -2.06 -1.41 9.77
CA GLU A 229 -2.45 -2.30 10.88
C GLU A 229 -1.56 -3.54 11.01
N PRO A 230 -1.39 -4.11 12.21
CA PRO A 230 -2.18 -3.90 13.45
C PRO A 230 -1.66 -2.81 14.40
N TRP A 231 -0.69 -1.99 13.99
CA TRP A 231 0.12 -1.24 14.95
C TRP A 231 -0.59 -0.04 15.59
N ASN A 232 -1.62 0.53 14.94
CA ASN A 232 -2.44 1.55 15.58
C ASN A 232 -3.38 0.93 16.62
N GLN A 233 -4.04 -0.19 16.28
CA GLN A 233 -4.88 -0.92 17.23
C GLN A 233 -4.06 -1.47 18.41
N GLN A 234 -2.80 -1.82 18.20
CA GLN A 234 -1.87 -2.18 19.27
C GLN A 234 -1.63 -1.00 20.23
N ALA A 235 -1.50 0.23 19.73
CA ALA A 235 -1.33 1.41 20.59
C ALA A 235 -2.59 1.74 21.39
N VAL A 236 -3.78 1.54 20.81
CA VAL A 236 -5.06 1.64 21.53
C VAL A 236 -5.16 0.58 22.63
N ALA A 237 -4.87 -0.68 22.30
CA ALA A 237 -4.91 -1.78 23.27
C ALA A 237 -3.93 -1.61 24.44
N MET A 238 -2.77 -0.99 24.19
CA MET A 238 -1.79 -0.64 25.21
C MET A 238 -2.14 0.66 25.98
N GLY A 239 -3.08 1.46 25.49
CA GLY A 239 -3.47 2.74 26.08
C GLY A 239 -2.40 3.83 25.94
N ILE A 240 -1.56 3.77 24.91
CA ILE A 240 -0.40 4.67 24.72
C ILE A 240 -0.60 5.74 23.65
N GLY A 241 -1.66 5.62 22.85
CA GLY A 241 -1.96 6.57 21.78
C GLY A 241 -3.37 6.45 21.23
N VAL A 242 -3.74 7.44 20.43
CA VAL A 242 -5.09 7.64 19.89
C VAL A 242 -5.00 7.83 18.37
N PRO A 243 -5.55 6.91 17.57
CA PRO A 243 -5.82 7.15 16.15
C PRO A 243 -6.69 8.40 15.92
N VAL A 244 -6.26 9.28 15.03
CA VAL A 244 -6.94 10.55 14.73
C VAL A 244 -7.51 10.64 13.31
N ALA A 245 -6.90 9.93 12.36
CA ALA A 245 -7.36 9.85 10.99
C ALA A 245 -6.95 8.51 10.37
N THR A 246 -7.85 7.91 9.61
CA THR A 246 -7.57 6.75 8.75
C THR A 246 -7.17 7.22 7.36
N ASP A 247 -6.54 6.39 6.56
CA ASP A 247 -6.29 6.70 5.15
C ASP A 247 -7.57 6.91 4.34
N LEU A 248 -8.67 6.25 4.72
CA LEU A 248 -10.01 6.53 4.20
C LEU A 248 -10.44 7.99 4.40
N ASP A 249 -10.03 8.59 5.52
CA ASP A 249 -10.29 10.00 5.81
C ASP A 249 -9.38 10.93 5.00
N VAL A 250 -8.13 10.51 4.78
CA VAL A 250 -7.06 11.35 4.20
C VAL A 250 -7.11 11.34 2.68
N PHE A 251 -6.97 10.16 2.08
CA PHE A 251 -6.97 9.96 0.64
C PHE A 251 -7.40 8.51 0.33
N PRO A 252 -8.71 8.26 0.21
CA PRO A 252 -9.28 6.90 0.18
C PRO A 252 -9.07 6.16 -1.14
N MET A 253 -9.22 4.83 -1.07
CA MET A 253 -9.37 3.90 -2.20
C MET A 253 -8.18 3.87 -3.15
N ARG A 254 -6.97 3.87 -2.58
CA ARG A 254 -5.71 3.83 -3.31
C ARG A 254 -4.97 2.53 -3.11
N ALA A 255 -4.23 2.14 -4.14
CA ALA A 255 -3.30 1.02 -4.05
C ALA A 255 -2.35 1.26 -2.89
N GLU A 256 -2.43 0.41 -1.87
CA GLU A 256 -1.62 0.51 -0.66
C GLU A 256 -0.32 -0.23 -0.84
N LYS A 257 -0.43 -1.55 -0.83
CA LYS A 257 0.70 -2.44 -1.01
C LYS A 257 0.58 -3.18 -2.34
N VAL A 258 1.70 -3.68 -2.81
CA VAL A 258 1.82 -4.32 -4.12
C VAL A 258 2.68 -5.57 -4.03
N LEU A 259 2.48 -6.51 -4.95
CA LEU A 259 3.47 -7.53 -5.24
C LEU A 259 4.56 -6.91 -6.10
N GLY A 260 5.75 -6.71 -5.57
CA GLY A 260 6.92 -6.22 -6.30
C GLY A 260 7.78 -7.36 -6.82
N LEU A 261 8.13 -7.29 -8.11
CA LEU A 261 8.98 -8.26 -8.83
C LEU A 261 10.03 -7.51 -9.65
N ARG A 262 11.22 -8.08 -9.83
CA ARG A 262 12.19 -7.50 -10.79
C ARG A 262 11.68 -7.67 -12.21
N ALA A 263 11.88 -6.66 -13.06
CA ALA A 263 11.39 -6.69 -14.44
C ALA A 263 12.04 -7.83 -15.28
N ASP A 264 13.31 -8.14 -15.03
CA ASP A 264 14.00 -9.26 -15.70
C ASP A 264 13.45 -10.61 -15.26
N PHE A 265 13.16 -10.80 -13.97
CA PHE A 265 12.47 -11.99 -13.48
C PHE A 265 11.13 -12.21 -14.17
N VAL A 266 10.34 -11.14 -14.34
CA VAL A 266 9.05 -11.20 -15.06
C VAL A 266 9.22 -11.57 -16.53
N GLN A 267 10.24 -11.02 -17.19
CA GLN A 267 10.54 -11.33 -18.59
C GLN A 267 10.94 -12.79 -18.77
N ASP A 268 11.75 -13.32 -17.85
CA ASP A 268 12.32 -14.65 -17.95
C ASP A 268 11.35 -15.75 -17.45
N ASN A 269 10.35 -15.40 -16.62
CA ASN A 269 9.43 -16.36 -15.99
C ASN A 269 7.95 -15.94 -16.13
N PRO A 270 7.44 -15.67 -17.35
CA PRO A 270 6.08 -15.15 -17.55
C PRO A 270 4.97 -16.10 -17.06
N ASN A 271 5.10 -17.42 -17.21
CA ASN A 271 4.09 -18.36 -16.71
C ASN A 271 4.09 -18.43 -15.18
N THR A 272 5.26 -18.39 -14.56
CA THR A 272 5.42 -18.33 -13.11
C THR A 272 4.73 -17.10 -12.54
N VAL A 273 4.93 -15.94 -13.17
CA VAL A 273 4.29 -14.68 -12.74
C VAL A 273 2.77 -14.72 -12.94
N ARG A 274 2.30 -15.32 -14.04
CA ARG A 274 0.87 -15.53 -14.27
C ARG A 274 0.27 -16.43 -13.18
N ALA A 275 0.88 -17.58 -12.90
CA ALA A 275 0.47 -18.50 -11.83
C ALA A 275 0.42 -17.81 -10.46
N LEU A 276 1.46 -17.04 -10.13
CA LEU A 276 1.56 -16.29 -8.89
C LEU A 276 0.43 -15.26 -8.76
N THR A 277 0.17 -14.50 -9.83
CA THR A 277 -0.88 -13.48 -9.88
C THR A 277 -2.27 -14.11 -9.77
N ARG A 278 -2.51 -15.25 -10.42
CA ARG A 278 -3.77 -16.01 -10.32
C ARG A 278 -4.04 -16.47 -8.88
N ALA A 279 -3.04 -17.04 -8.21
CA ALA A 279 -3.16 -17.48 -6.83
C ALA A 279 -3.53 -16.32 -5.88
N LEU A 280 -2.93 -15.15 -6.08
CA LEU A 280 -3.21 -13.96 -5.28
C LEU A 280 -4.59 -13.36 -5.56
N ILE A 281 -5.06 -13.36 -6.81
CA ILE A 281 -6.43 -12.97 -7.15
C ILE A 281 -7.44 -13.85 -6.40
N ARG A 282 -7.22 -15.17 -6.38
CA ARG A 282 -8.08 -16.11 -5.64
C ARG A 282 -8.05 -15.86 -4.13
N ALA A 283 -6.89 -15.55 -3.57
CA ALA A 283 -6.76 -15.19 -2.15
C ALA A 283 -7.50 -13.90 -1.79
N ALA A 284 -7.36 -12.87 -2.62
CA ALA A 284 -8.07 -11.60 -2.45
C ALA A 284 -9.60 -11.79 -2.54
N LEU A 285 -10.07 -12.52 -3.55
CA LEU A 285 -11.49 -12.90 -3.69
C LEU A 285 -12.02 -13.57 -2.42
N TRP A 286 -11.27 -14.55 -1.91
CA TRP A 286 -11.64 -15.27 -0.70
C TRP A 286 -11.71 -14.33 0.51
N LEU A 287 -10.76 -13.39 0.66
CA LEU A 287 -10.73 -12.44 1.77
C LEU A 287 -11.97 -11.54 1.85
N ASP A 288 -12.51 -11.12 0.70
CA ASP A 288 -13.65 -10.20 0.63
C ASP A 288 -15.00 -10.88 0.33
N GLU A 289 -15.00 -12.22 0.22
CA GLU A 289 -16.17 -13.01 -0.18
C GLU A 289 -17.36 -12.80 0.76
N ASN A 290 -18.58 -12.76 0.18
CA ASN A 290 -19.85 -12.69 0.90
C ASN A 290 -19.88 -11.58 1.98
N ASP A 291 -19.42 -10.38 1.62
CA ASP A 291 -19.34 -9.24 2.54
C ASP A 291 -18.43 -9.52 3.74
N ASN A 292 -17.16 -9.85 3.46
CA ASN A 292 -16.12 -10.12 4.46
C ASN A 292 -16.36 -11.36 5.36
N ALA A 293 -17.18 -12.32 4.93
CA ALA A 293 -17.54 -13.50 5.74
C ALA A 293 -16.32 -14.34 6.19
N ASN A 294 -15.25 -14.31 5.40
CA ASN A 294 -14.04 -15.08 5.62
C ASN A 294 -12.99 -14.37 6.51
N ARG A 295 -13.20 -13.09 6.87
CA ARG A 295 -12.20 -12.27 7.56
C ARG A 295 -11.85 -12.77 8.96
N GLU A 296 -12.79 -13.38 9.69
CA GLU A 296 -12.46 -13.96 11.01
C GLU A 296 -11.50 -15.15 10.90
N GLU A 297 -11.65 -16.01 9.90
CA GLU A 297 -10.67 -17.08 9.67
C GLU A 297 -9.32 -16.47 9.24
N ALA A 298 -9.33 -15.44 8.39
CA ALA A 298 -8.10 -14.73 8.01
C ALA A 298 -7.36 -14.17 9.23
N VAL A 299 -8.08 -13.57 10.18
CA VAL A 299 -7.53 -13.08 11.45
C VAL A 299 -6.84 -14.19 12.24
N GLN A 300 -7.47 -15.37 12.37
CA GLN A 300 -6.86 -16.53 13.05
C GLN A 300 -5.61 -17.06 12.34
N ILE A 301 -5.57 -16.94 11.02
CA ILE A 301 -4.40 -17.34 10.23
C ILE A 301 -3.27 -16.35 10.51
N ILE A 302 -3.48 -15.06 10.26
CA ILE A 302 -2.39 -14.06 10.31
C ILE A 302 -1.92 -13.75 11.74
N SER A 303 -2.71 -14.09 12.77
CA SER A 303 -2.29 -14.00 14.17
C SER A 303 -1.21 -15.02 14.55
N ARG A 304 -0.93 -16.03 13.72
CA ARG A 304 0.14 -17.01 14.00
C ARG A 304 1.51 -16.32 13.95
N PRO A 305 2.48 -16.71 14.79
CA PRO A 305 3.81 -16.07 14.85
C PRO A 305 4.61 -16.10 13.54
N THR A 306 4.33 -17.08 12.69
CA THR A 306 4.91 -17.24 11.35
C THR A 306 4.46 -16.15 10.37
N TYR A 307 3.34 -15.48 10.64
CA TYR A 307 2.80 -14.36 9.87
C TYR A 307 2.95 -13.05 10.67
N VAL A 308 1.87 -12.30 10.87
CA VAL A 308 1.89 -11.03 11.63
C VAL A 308 2.20 -11.31 13.10
N GLY A 309 1.53 -12.30 13.71
CA GLY A 309 1.82 -12.70 15.09
C GLY A 309 1.30 -11.75 16.16
N ALA A 310 0.35 -10.87 15.82
CA ALA A 310 -0.35 -10.00 16.75
C ALA A 310 -1.57 -10.71 17.37
N ASP A 311 -2.08 -10.15 18.47
CA ASP A 311 -3.27 -10.70 19.13
C ASP A 311 -4.50 -10.65 18.20
N VAL A 312 -5.33 -11.69 18.27
CA VAL A 312 -6.55 -11.83 17.47
C VAL A 312 -7.50 -10.64 17.67
N ALA A 313 -7.65 -10.15 18.90
CA ALA A 313 -8.54 -9.03 19.18
C ALA A 313 -8.03 -7.73 18.56
N VAL A 314 -6.71 -7.52 18.54
CA VAL A 314 -6.07 -6.36 17.90
C VAL A 314 -6.26 -6.42 16.38
N LEU A 315 -6.01 -7.58 15.76
CA LEU A 315 -6.18 -7.77 14.32
C LEU A 315 -7.64 -7.66 13.87
N ARG A 316 -8.58 -8.08 14.72
CA ARG A 316 -10.02 -7.99 14.43
C ARG A 316 -10.47 -6.54 14.23
N ASN A 317 -9.93 -5.61 15.02
CA ASN A 317 -10.25 -4.18 14.96
C ASN A 317 -9.81 -3.45 13.67
N SER A 318 -9.37 -4.19 12.64
CA SER A 318 -9.15 -3.65 11.30
C SER A 318 -9.65 -4.58 10.21
N MET A 319 -9.52 -5.89 10.43
CA MET A 319 -9.84 -6.89 9.42
C MET A 319 -11.32 -7.18 9.26
N THR A 320 -12.16 -6.89 10.27
CA THR A 320 -13.58 -7.28 10.30
C THR A 320 -14.55 -6.11 10.23
N GLY A 321 -14.12 -4.97 9.69
CA GLY A 321 -15.01 -3.85 9.36
C GLY A 321 -15.37 -2.91 10.51
N THR A 322 -14.58 -2.92 11.58
CA THR A 322 -14.65 -1.94 12.66
C THR A 322 -13.28 -1.35 12.88
N PHE A 323 -13.22 -0.17 13.49
CA PHE A 323 -11.98 0.47 13.93
C PHE A 323 -12.19 1.13 15.30
N GLU A 324 -11.24 0.98 16.21
CA GLU A 324 -11.28 1.61 17.53
C GLU A 324 -10.33 2.82 17.56
N TYR A 325 -10.88 4.01 17.81
CA TYR A 325 -10.10 5.26 17.82
C TYR A 325 -9.59 5.62 19.22
N GLU A 326 -10.40 5.40 20.24
CA GLU A 326 -10.00 5.48 21.65
C GLU A 326 -10.70 4.35 22.41
N GLN A 327 -10.23 4.03 23.62
CA GLN A 327 -10.79 2.91 24.38
C GLN A 327 -12.31 3.05 24.54
N GLY A 328 -13.08 2.15 23.91
CA GLY A 328 -14.54 2.18 23.91
C GLY A 328 -15.20 2.99 22.79
N ASP A 329 -14.44 3.71 21.96
CA ASP A 329 -14.93 4.34 20.73
C ASP A 329 -14.66 3.47 19.50
N VAL A 330 -15.41 2.36 19.43
CA VAL A 330 -15.43 1.47 18.27
C VAL A 330 -16.46 1.97 17.26
N ARG A 331 -16.04 2.13 16.01
CA ARG A 331 -16.89 2.60 14.91
C ARG A 331 -16.90 1.61 13.74
N PRO A 332 -17.99 1.52 12.97
CA PRO A 332 -18.01 0.73 11.74
C PRO A 332 -17.12 1.41 10.68
N VAL A 333 -16.18 0.65 10.14
CA VAL A 333 -15.31 1.04 9.02
C VAL A 333 -15.15 -0.19 8.10
N PRO A 334 -16.22 -0.60 7.38
CA PRO A 334 -16.28 -1.88 6.67
C PRO A 334 -15.22 -2.05 5.57
N ASP A 335 -14.74 -0.93 5.04
CA ASP A 335 -13.74 -0.85 3.98
C ASP A 335 -12.37 -0.35 4.50
N PHE A 336 -12.10 -0.48 5.81
CA PHE A 336 -10.81 -0.13 6.39
C PHE A 336 -9.67 -0.92 5.73
N ASN A 337 -9.86 -2.22 5.47
CA ASN A 337 -9.01 -2.99 4.57
C ASN A 337 -9.88 -3.57 3.46
N VAL A 338 -9.52 -3.34 2.20
CA VAL A 338 -10.18 -3.94 1.03
C VAL A 338 -9.17 -4.77 0.27
N PHE A 339 -9.46 -6.07 0.07
CA PHE A 339 -8.53 -6.95 -0.65
C PHE A 339 -8.95 -7.24 -2.09
N PHE A 340 -10.23 -7.17 -2.46
CA PHE A 340 -10.70 -7.46 -3.82
C PHE A 340 -11.75 -6.49 -4.35
N ARG A 341 -12.69 -6.04 -3.49
CA ARG A 341 -13.77 -5.14 -3.93
C ARG A 341 -13.21 -3.86 -4.57
N TYR A 342 -14.04 -3.18 -5.37
CA TYR A 342 -13.68 -1.91 -6.00
C TYR A 342 -12.44 -2.00 -6.93
N ASN A 343 -12.22 -3.18 -7.52
CA ASN A 343 -11.05 -3.48 -8.34
C ASN A 343 -9.74 -3.25 -7.58
N ALA A 344 -9.69 -3.62 -6.30
CA ALA A 344 -8.54 -3.38 -5.42
C ALA A 344 -7.23 -3.86 -6.04
N ASN A 345 -7.24 -5.06 -6.63
CA ASN A 345 -6.02 -5.69 -7.10
C ASN A 345 -5.52 -5.22 -8.47
N TYR A 346 -6.35 -4.50 -9.22
CA TYR A 346 -6.00 -4.04 -10.55
C TYR A 346 -4.96 -2.91 -10.43
N PRO A 347 -3.77 -3.04 -11.05
CA PRO A 347 -2.71 -2.04 -10.92
C PRO A 347 -3.00 -0.85 -11.86
N PHE A 348 -3.88 0.05 -11.44
CA PHE A 348 -4.21 1.25 -12.18
C PHE A 348 -2.98 2.16 -12.34
N ALA A 349 -2.74 2.67 -13.55
CA ALA A 349 -1.72 3.68 -13.80
C ALA A 349 -2.01 4.97 -13.01
N SER A 350 -3.30 5.35 -12.85
CA SER A 350 -3.68 6.47 -11.98
C SER A 350 -3.20 6.29 -10.54
N ASP A 351 -3.09 5.04 -10.08
CA ASP A 351 -2.61 4.70 -8.74
C ASP A 351 -1.14 5.10 -8.56
N ALA A 352 -0.31 4.66 -9.50
CA ALA A 352 1.09 5.04 -9.59
C ALA A 352 1.33 6.55 -9.84
N VAL A 353 0.51 7.19 -10.69
CA VAL A 353 0.67 8.62 -10.99
C VAL A 353 0.61 9.46 -9.72
N TRP A 354 -0.29 9.17 -8.78
CA TRP A 354 -0.35 9.93 -7.53
C TRP A 354 0.91 9.76 -6.68
N TYR A 355 1.47 8.55 -6.59
CA TYR A 355 2.73 8.37 -5.87
C TYR A 355 3.85 9.21 -6.48
N LEU A 356 3.92 9.24 -7.81
CA LEU A 356 4.89 10.09 -8.52
C LEU A 356 4.60 11.59 -8.29
N THR A 357 3.33 12.02 -8.25
CA THR A 357 3.00 13.42 -7.93
C THR A 357 3.35 13.77 -6.48
N GLN A 358 3.15 12.87 -5.51
CA GLN A 358 3.59 13.11 -4.14
C GLN A 358 5.12 13.13 -4.02
N MET A 359 5.84 12.29 -4.77
CA MET A 359 7.30 12.35 -4.86
C MET A 359 7.78 13.68 -5.46
N ARG A 360 7.08 14.22 -6.47
CA ARG A 360 7.35 15.54 -7.01
C ARG A 360 7.06 16.65 -6.00
N ARG A 361 5.86 16.60 -5.40
CA ARG A 361 5.36 17.58 -4.43
C ARG A 361 6.34 17.79 -3.28
N TRP A 362 6.98 16.72 -2.81
CA TRP A 362 7.88 16.77 -1.65
C TRP A 362 9.37 16.83 -2.00
N GLY A 363 9.75 16.73 -3.28
CA GLY A 363 11.12 16.94 -3.75
C GLY A 363 11.97 15.68 -3.91
N GLN A 364 11.39 14.47 -3.81
CA GLN A 364 12.05 13.23 -4.21
C GLN A 364 12.27 13.19 -5.73
N ILE A 365 11.32 13.72 -6.50
CA ILE A 365 11.51 14.07 -7.91
C ILE A 365 11.83 15.56 -7.97
N THR A 366 13.08 15.89 -8.25
CA THR A 366 13.61 17.26 -8.14
C THR A 366 13.36 18.12 -9.38
N GLN A 367 13.09 17.50 -10.53
CA GLN A 367 12.81 18.17 -11.78
C GLN A 367 11.32 18.09 -12.12
N ALA A 368 10.76 19.16 -12.68
CA ALA A 368 9.43 19.10 -13.28
C ALA A 368 9.40 18.10 -14.44
N GLN A 369 8.25 17.44 -14.59
CA GLN A 369 8.02 16.42 -15.61
C GLN A 369 6.72 16.71 -16.35
N THR A 370 6.62 16.25 -17.59
CA THR A 370 5.38 16.37 -18.37
C THR A 370 4.32 15.39 -17.83
N ASP A 371 3.04 15.67 -18.08
CA ASP A 371 1.96 14.74 -17.72
C ASP A 371 2.18 13.34 -18.35
N ASP A 372 2.67 13.30 -19.60
CA ASP A 372 3.01 12.06 -20.30
C ASP A 372 4.10 11.25 -19.57
N TRP A 373 5.13 11.91 -19.03
CA TRP A 373 6.19 11.23 -18.29
C TRP A 373 5.65 10.48 -17.06
N TYR A 374 4.69 11.09 -16.34
CA TYR A 374 4.07 10.43 -15.19
C TYR A 374 3.30 9.18 -15.61
N VAL A 375 2.54 9.26 -16.70
CA VAL A 375 1.73 8.14 -17.20
C VAL A 375 2.59 7.02 -17.77
N GLU A 376 3.63 7.35 -18.54
CA GLU A 376 4.58 6.38 -19.09
C GLU A 376 5.37 5.68 -17.98
N THR A 377 5.87 6.45 -17.01
CA THR A 377 6.56 5.89 -15.85
C THR A 377 5.63 4.97 -15.05
N ALA A 378 4.40 5.43 -14.78
CA ALA A 378 3.39 4.63 -14.10
C ALA A 378 3.14 3.29 -14.79
N ARG A 379 2.90 3.30 -16.12
CA ARG A 379 2.63 2.08 -16.90
C ARG A 379 3.83 1.14 -17.03
N SER A 380 5.06 1.66 -16.96
CA SER A 380 6.24 0.79 -16.96
C SER A 380 6.38 -0.02 -15.66
N VAL A 381 5.81 0.46 -14.56
CA VAL A 381 5.88 -0.17 -13.23
C VAL A 381 4.60 -0.91 -12.86
N PHE A 382 3.44 -0.28 -12.98
CA PHE A 382 2.12 -0.87 -12.71
C PHE A 382 1.64 -1.60 -13.96
N ARG A 383 1.88 -2.92 -13.98
CA ARG A 383 1.74 -3.77 -15.17
C ARG A 383 0.35 -4.39 -15.25
N THR A 384 -0.59 -3.56 -15.67
CA THR A 384 -1.98 -3.93 -15.96
C THR A 384 -2.09 -5.13 -16.91
N ASP A 385 -1.24 -5.19 -17.92
CA ASP A 385 -1.24 -6.28 -18.90
C ASP A 385 -0.95 -7.66 -18.28
N LEU A 386 -0.10 -7.71 -17.26
CA LEU A 386 0.20 -8.96 -16.53
C LEU A 386 -0.99 -9.38 -15.66
N PHE A 387 -1.63 -8.42 -14.99
CA PHE A 387 -2.85 -8.66 -14.22
C PHE A 387 -3.98 -9.18 -15.13
N GLU A 388 -4.24 -8.49 -16.25
CA GLU A 388 -5.31 -8.86 -17.17
C GLU A 388 -5.07 -10.23 -17.79
N ALA A 389 -3.83 -10.58 -18.15
CA ALA A 389 -3.51 -11.91 -18.65
C ALA A 389 -3.82 -13.02 -17.61
N ALA A 390 -3.46 -12.78 -16.34
CA ALA A 390 -3.79 -13.70 -15.24
C ALA A 390 -5.31 -13.80 -15.03
N ALA A 391 -6.00 -12.66 -14.91
CA ALA A 391 -7.44 -12.58 -14.71
C ALA A 391 -8.22 -13.25 -15.87
N GLN A 392 -7.87 -12.95 -17.12
CA GLN A 392 -8.48 -13.54 -18.30
C GLN A 392 -8.33 -15.06 -18.29
N SER A 393 -7.17 -15.58 -17.89
CA SER A 393 -6.99 -17.02 -17.79
C SER A 393 -7.83 -17.66 -16.68
N LEU A 394 -8.10 -16.97 -15.56
CA LEU A 394 -9.01 -17.48 -14.52
C LEU A 394 -10.45 -17.56 -15.03
N VAL A 395 -10.84 -16.61 -15.88
CA VAL A 395 -12.15 -16.59 -16.54
C VAL A 395 -12.27 -17.74 -17.54
N GLU A 396 -11.24 -17.97 -18.36
CA GLU A 396 -11.21 -19.08 -19.33
C GLU A 396 -11.30 -20.46 -18.65
N ASP A 397 -10.68 -20.60 -17.48
CA ASP A 397 -10.78 -21.81 -16.66
C ASP A 397 -12.10 -21.93 -15.88
N GLY A 398 -12.94 -20.89 -15.90
CA GLY A 398 -14.22 -20.85 -15.18
C GLY A 398 -14.08 -20.71 -13.66
N VAL A 399 -12.93 -20.25 -13.17
CA VAL A 399 -12.65 -20.07 -11.73
C VAL A 399 -13.29 -18.79 -11.19
N VAL A 400 -13.26 -17.72 -11.99
CA VAL A 400 -13.79 -16.39 -11.62
C VAL A 400 -14.63 -15.87 -12.80
N PRO A 401 -15.79 -15.24 -12.57
CA PRO A 401 -16.57 -14.70 -13.67
C PRO A 401 -15.91 -13.44 -14.27
N ALA A 402 -16.16 -13.18 -15.56
CA ALA A 402 -15.53 -12.09 -16.29
C ALA A 402 -15.88 -10.69 -15.75
N ASP A 403 -17.07 -10.53 -15.17
CA ASP A 403 -17.56 -9.28 -14.58
C ASP A 403 -16.93 -8.94 -13.22
N ALA A 404 -16.11 -9.84 -12.66
CA ALA A 404 -15.31 -9.56 -11.48
C ALA A 404 -14.11 -8.64 -11.75
N PHE A 405 -13.78 -8.37 -13.02
CA PHE A 405 -12.60 -7.60 -13.42
C PHE A 405 -12.98 -6.43 -14.34
N PRO A 406 -12.23 -5.31 -14.28
CA PRO A 406 -12.53 -4.13 -15.09
C PRO A 406 -11.89 -4.23 -16.49
N PHE A 407 -12.07 -5.34 -17.21
CA PHE A 407 -11.46 -5.53 -18.52
C PHE A 407 -11.81 -4.39 -19.49
N GLY A 408 -10.82 -3.89 -20.22
CA GLY A 408 -10.98 -2.80 -21.17
C GLY A 408 -11.06 -1.40 -20.53
N ASN A 409 -10.80 -1.28 -19.22
CA ASN A 409 -10.53 0.00 -18.58
C ASN A 409 -9.27 0.65 -19.17
N ASP A 410 -9.21 1.99 -19.17
CA ASP A 410 -8.10 2.75 -19.77
C ASP A 410 -6.83 2.84 -18.89
N GLY A 411 -6.84 2.15 -17.75
CA GLY A 411 -5.79 2.13 -16.74
C GLY A 411 -5.95 3.22 -15.68
N PHE A 412 -7.07 3.94 -15.64
CA PHE A 412 -7.30 5.01 -14.67
C PHE A 412 -8.58 4.79 -13.87
N ARG A 413 -8.47 5.04 -12.57
CA ARG A 413 -9.62 5.23 -11.68
C ARG A 413 -10.36 6.52 -12.04
N ASP A 414 -11.59 6.61 -11.55
CA ASP A 414 -12.35 7.85 -11.53
C ASP A 414 -11.65 8.92 -10.69
N VAL A 415 -12.02 10.18 -10.90
CA VAL A 415 -11.50 11.32 -10.14
C VAL A 415 -11.85 11.15 -8.66
N VAL A 416 -10.84 11.24 -7.80
CA VAL A 416 -11.04 11.24 -6.34
C VAL A 416 -11.31 12.68 -5.91
N ASP A 417 -12.48 12.98 -5.37
CA ASP A 417 -12.94 14.33 -5.02
C ASP A 417 -13.24 14.53 -3.51
N HIS A 418 -12.96 13.51 -2.71
CA HIS A 418 -13.31 13.46 -1.28
C HIS A 418 -12.09 13.16 -0.39
N ALA A 419 -10.89 13.54 -0.84
CA ALA A 419 -9.73 13.65 0.05
C ALA A 419 -10.02 14.66 1.17
N ILE A 420 -9.25 14.61 2.26
CA ILE A 420 -9.51 15.43 3.47
C ILE A 420 -9.54 16.94 3.22
N ASP A 421 -8.87 17.42 2.17
CA ASP A 421 -8.83 18.83 1.76
C ASP A 421 -9.82 19.17 0.62
N GLY A 422 -10.58 18.19 0.13
CA GLY A 422 -11.54 18.33 -0.97
C GLY A 422 -10.89 18.66 -2.32
N ILE A 423 -9.57 18.51 -2.46
CA ILE A 423 -8.87 18.78 -3.70
C ILE A 423 -8.97 17.56 -4.62
N PRO A 424 -9.57 17.69 -5.82
CA PRO A 424 -9.76 16.55 -6.69
C PRO A 424 -8.44 16.08 -7.31
N PHE A 425 -8.26 14.77 -7.41
CA PHE A 425 -7.16 14.14 -8.12
C PHE A 425 -7.66 13.44 -9.39
N ASP A 426 -7.24 13.95 -10.54
CA ASP A 426 -7.33 13.26 -11.82
C ASP A 426 -5.94 12.78 -12.23
N GLY A 427 -5.74 11.47 -12.29
CA GLY A 427 -4.47 10.87 -12.73
C GLY A 427 -4.08 11.24 -14.16
N ARG A 428 -5.00 11.78 -14.97
CA ARG A 428 -4.72 12.24 -16.34
C ARG A 428 -4.13 13.65 -16.40
N ALA A 429 -4.20 14.42 -15.31
CA ALA A 429 -3.70 15.79 -15.24
C ALA A 429 -2.80 16.01 -14.00
N PRO A 430 -1.70 15.25 -13.84
CA PRO A 430 -0.88 15.27 -12.63
C PRO A 430 -0.29 16.65 -12.30
N ASN A 431 0.16 17.43 -13.30
CA ASN A 431 0.69 18.77 -13.02
C ASN A 431 -0.38 19.73 -12.51
N ALA A 432 -1.61 19.67 -13.07
CA ALA A 432 -2.72 20.49 -12.59
C ALA A 432 -3.08 20.17 -11.14
N TYR A 433 -3.02 18.89 -10.77
CA TYR A 433 -3.18 18.47 -9.37
C TYR A 433 -2.06 19.03 -8.48
N ILE A 434 -0.78 18.87 -8.84
CA ILE A 434 0.36 19.39 -8.07
C ILE A 434 0.20 20.90 -7.80
N ASP A 435 -0.14 21.67 -8.82
CA ASP A 435 -0.26 23.12 -8.72
C ASP A 435 -1.45 23.57 -7.85
N SER A 436 -2.49 22.73 -7.76
CA SER A 436 -3.66 22.99 -6.92
C SER A 436 -3.38 22.87 -5.42
N LEU A 437 -2.36 22.11 -5.02
CA LEU A 437 -2.08 21.80 -3.61
C LEU A 437 -1.52 23.03 -2.87
N PRO A 438 -2.01 23.39 -1.66
CA PRO A 438 -1.58 24.59 -0.96
C PRO A 438 -0.13 24.56 -0.48
N ILE A 439 0.33 23.40 0.00
CA ILE A 439 1.69 23.16 0.50
C ILE A 439 2.32 22.04 -0.33
N GLY A 440 3.48 22.34 -0.91
CA GLY A 440 4.20 21.46 -1.82
C GLY A 440 5.02 22.27 -2.84
N LEU A 441 5.96 21.63 -3.52
CA LEU A 441 6.59 22.17 -4.72
C LEU A 441 5.57 22.25 -5.85
N LYS A 442 5.59 23.34 -6.62
CA LYS A 442 4.71 23.61 -7.76
C LYS A 442 5.51 23.85 -9.04
N GLY A 443 4.92 23.63 -10.21
CA GLY A 443 5.57 23.91 -11.49
C GLY A 443 7.03 23.43 -11.55
N ASP A 444 7.95 24.36 -11.81
CA ASP A 444 9.40 24.15 -11.88
C ASP A 444 10.15 24.32 -10.54
N GLN A 445 9.42 24.47 -9.44
CA GLN A 445 10.02 24.71 -8.13
C GLN A 445 10.93 23.57 -7.66
N THR A 446 12.06 23.94 -7.07
CA THR A 446 13.01 23.00 -6.49
C THR A 446 13.54 23.52 -5.17
N VAL A 447 14.18 22.64 -4.40
CA VAL A 447 14.78 23.00 -3.11
C VAL A 447 16.28 23.15 -3.28
N VAL A 448 16.78 24.38 -3.10
CA VAL A 448 18.21 24.72 -3.14
C VAL A 448 18.65 25.15 -1.75
N GLY A 449 19.52 24.37 -1.12
CA GLY A 449 19.84 24.54 0.29
C GLY A 449 18.59 24.32 1.15
N ASN A 450 18.11 25.39 1.81
CA ASN A 450 16.90 25.37 2.63
C ASN A 450 15.75 26.21 2.04
N GLU A 451 15.84 26.62 0.77
CA GLU A 451 14.85 27.50 0.16
C GLU A 451 14.19 26.84 -1.04
N VAL A 452 12.90 27.09 -1.22
CA VAL A 452 12.16 26.76 -2.44
C VAL A 452 12.41 27.87 -3.45
N GLN A 453 12.85 27.50 -4.66
CA GLN A 453 13.13 28.42 -5.76
C GLN A 453 12.40 27.96 -7.02
N GLY A 454 11.96 28.89 -7.87
CA GLY A 454 11.13 28.62 -9.06
C GLY A 454 9.91 29.52 -9.07
#